data_AF-A0A7H4MGZ6-F1
#
_entry.id   AF-A0A7H4MGZ6-F1
#
_cell.length_a   1.000
_cell.length_b   1.000
_cell.length_c   1.000
_cell.angle_alpha   90.00
_cell.angle_beta   90.00
_cell.angle_gamma   90.00
#
_symmetry.space_group_name_H-M   'P 1'
#
loop_
_entity.id
_entity.type
_entity.pdbx_description
1 polymer ?
#
loop_
_entity_poly.entity_id
_entity_poly.type
_entity_poly.pdbx_seq_one_letter_code
_entity_poly.pdbx_strand_id
1 'polypeptide(L)'
;MPDINPQNIKELRALVEQQLQYTLCVSLNKATHGDIFNAVALAIRHFQQDHFLLSQTRQREERKKRVYYLSMEFLLGQSLRNNL
;
A
#
# COMPACT_ATOMS: atom_id res chain seq x y z
N MET A 1 -4.62 -5.51 20.01
CA MET A 1 -5.31 -4.56 19.10
C MET A 1 -4.24 -3.58 18.64
N PRO A 2 -4.03 -3.34 17.34
CA PRO A 2 -3.05 -2.34 16.93
C PRO A 2 -3.59 -0.96 17.34
N ASP A 3 -2.79 -0.21 18.07
CA ASP A 3 -3.14 1.13 18.55
C ASP A 3 -3.32 2.06 17.34
N ILE A 4 -4.56 2.42 17.04
CA ILE A 4 -4.86 3.35 15.95
C ILE A 4 -4.50 4.75 16.41
N ASN A 5 -3.27 5.17 16.11
CA ASN A 5 -2.79 6.52 16.42
C ASN A 5 -3.59 7.55 15.60
N PRO A 6 -4.26 8.54 16.22
CA PRO A 6 -5.06 9.55 15.52
C PRO A 6 -4.26 10.38 14.51
N GLN A 7 -2.94 10.48 14.67
CA GLN A 7 -2.06 11.14 13.71
C GLN A 7 -1.99 10.40 12.37
N ASN A 8 -1.95 9.06 12.41
CA ASN A 8 -1.86 8.21 11.22
C ASN A 8 -3.15 8.29 10.38
N ILE A 9 -4.32 8.48 11.00
CA ILE A 9 -5.59 8.63 10.28
C ILE A 9 -5.58 9.93 9.44
N LYS A 10 -5.08 11.03 10.01
CA LYS A 10 -5.01 12.31 9.30
C LYS A 10 -4.03 12.23 8.12
N GLU A 11 -2.88 11.62 8.33
CA GLU A 11 -1.87 11.42 7.28
C GLU A 11 -2.39 10.51 6.17
N LEU A 12 -3.04 9.40 6.52
CA LEU A 12 -3.65 8.49 5.54
C LEU A 12 -4.70 9.22 4.71
N ARG A 13 -5.59 10.01 5.35
CA ARG A 13 -6.61 10.78 4.63
C ARG A 13 -5.99 11.78 3.65
N ALA A 14 -4.95 12.51 4.08
CA ALA A 14 -4.25 13.44 3.21
C ALA A 14 -3.60 12.73 2.01
N LEU A 15 -3.01 11.55 2.24
CA LEU A 15 -2.46 10.70 1.18
C LEU A 15 -3.53 10.21 0.22
N VAL A 16 -4.68 9.76 0.71
CA VAL A 16 -5.80 9.34 -0.16
C VAL A 16 -6.27 10.50 -1.02
N GLU A 17 -6.45 11.69 -0.44
CA GLU A 17 -6.83 12.91 -1.18
C GLU A 17 -5.78 13.27 -2.25
N GLN A 18 -4.49 13.14 -1.90
CA GLN A 18 -3.37 13.37 -2.82
C GLN A 18 -3.35 12.36 -3.97
N GLN A 19 -3.55 11.06 -3.70
CA GLN A 19 -3.62 10.03 -4.75
C GLN A 19 -4.83 10.23 -5.66
N LEU A 20 -5.97 10.63 -5.10
CA LEU A 20 -7.18 10.86 -5.87
C LEU A 20 -7.02 12.08 -6.81
N GLN A 21 -6.40 13.15 -6.32
CA GLN A 21 -6.20 14.37 -7.10
C GLN A 21 -5.05 14.28 -8.11
N TYR A 22 -3.89 13.73 -7.72
CA TYR A 22 -2.68 13.77 -8.55
C TYR A 22 -2.43 12.49 -9.33
N THR A 23 -2.96 11.35 -8.89
CA THR A 23 -2.79 10.08 -9.60
C THR A 23 -4.02 9.73 -10.43
N LEU A 24 -5.21 9.89 -9.87
CA LEU A 24 -6.46 9.60 -10.58
C LEU A 24 -7.01 10.82 -11.32
N CYS A 25 -6.49 12.03 -11.08
CA CYS A 25 -6.96 13.28 -11.70
C CYS A 25 -8.45 13.57 -11.48
N VAL A 26 -8.99 13.13 -10.33
CA VAL A 26 -10.39 13.32 -9.96
C VAL A 26 -10.47 14.19 -8.70
N SER A 27 -11.52 14.99 -8.58
CA SER A 27 -11.80 15.72 -7.33
C SER A 27 -12.71 14.89 -6.44
N LEU A 28 -12.60 15.05 -5.12
CA LEU A 28 -13.38 14.27 -4.16
C LEU A 28 -14.90 14.33 -4.41
N ASN A 29 -15.38 15.47 -4.92
CA ASN A 29 -16.80 15.70 -5.24
C ASN A 29 -17.27 14.95 -6.50
N LYS A 30 -16.37 14.52 -7.38
CA LYS A 30 -16.66 13.77 -8.60
C LYS A 30 -16.19 12.31 -8.53
N ALA A 31 -15.60 11.91 -7.41
CA ALA A 31 -15.03 10.59 -7.24
C ALA A 31 -16.11 9.51 -7.20
N THR A 32 -15.96 8.48 -8.01
CA THR A 32 -16.80 7.29 -7.93
C THR A 32 -16.31 6.41 -6.77
N HIS A 33 -17.15 5.50 -6.26
CA HIS A 33 -16.73 4.51 -5.27
C HIS A 33 -15.49 3.70 -5.70
N GLY A 34 -15.33 3.41 -6.99
CA GLY A 34 -14.13 2.76 -7.53
C GLY A 34 -12.87 3.63 -7.44
N ASP A 35 -12.99 4.94 -7.68
CA ASP A 35 -11.86 5.86 -7.59
C ASP A 35 -11.38 6.00 -6.15
N ILE A 36 -12.32 6.07 -5.21
CA ILE A 36 -12.03 6.09 -3.77
C ILE A 36 -11.32 4.80 -3.35
N PHE A 37 -11.82 3.63 -3.79
CA PHE A 37 -11.18 2.34 -3.52
C PHE A 37 -9.73 2.31 -4.03
N ASN A 38 -9.51 2.73 -5.29
CA ASN A 38 -8.18 2.77 -5.89
C ASN A 38 -7.26 3.75 -5.17
N ALA A 39 -7.74 4.93 -4.79
CA ALA A 39 -6.97 5.91 -4.04
C ALA A 39 -6.54 5.38 -2.66
N VAL A 40 -7.43 4.67 -1.96
CA VAL A 40 -7.10 4.00 -0.68
C VAL A 40 -6.07 2.90 -0.88
N ALA A 41 -6.23 2.07 -1.92
CA ALA A 41 -5.26 1.01 -2.23
C ALA A 41 -3.87 1.58 -2.55
N LEU A 42 -3.80 2.68 -3.29
CA LEU A 42 -2.55 3.37 -3.60
C LEU A 42 -1.91 3.99 -2.35
N ALA A 43 -2.71 4.59 -1.47
CA ALA A 43 -2.22 5.16 -0.22
C ALA A 43 -1.63 4.08 0.71
N ILE A 44 -2.28 2.91 0.83
CA ILE A 44 -1.75 1.80 1.63
C ILE A 44 -0.47 1.22 1.01
N ARG A 45 -0.45 1.07 -0.32
CA ARG A 45 0.74 0.62 -1.06
C ARG A 45 1.94 1.56 -0.83
N HIS A 46 1.70 2.86 -0.67
CA HIS A 46 2.77 3.83 -0.41
C HIS A 46 3.58 3.46 0.85
N PHE A 47 2.91 3.20 1.97
CA PHE A 47 3.56 2.80 3.22
C PHE A 47 4.31 1.47 3.09
N GLN A 48 3.74 0.52 2.35
CA GLN A 48 4.37 -0.79 2.14
C GLN A 48 5.63 -0.70 1.28
N GLN A 49 5.66 0.23 0.34
CA GLN A 49 6.79 0.40 -0.57
C GLN A 49 8.06 0.78 0.20
N ASP A 50 7.95 1.64 1.22
CA ASP A 50 9.09 2.03 2.05
C ASP A 50 9.65 0.84 2.83
N HIS A 51 8.78 0.07 3.49
CA HIS A 51 9.20 -1.15 4.18
C HIS A 51 9.80 -2.19 3.23
N PHE A 52 9.25 -2.32 2.02
CA PHE A 52 9.78 -3.22 1.01
C PHE A 52 11.19 -2.80 0.56
N LEU A 53 11.44 -1.52 0.32
CA LEU A 53 12.77 -1.01 -0.06
C LEU A 53 13.80 -1.18 1.07
N LEU A 54 13.39 -0.92 2.32
CA LEU A 54 14.25 -1.13 3.50
C LEU A 54 14.62 -2.61 3.66
N SER A 55 13.64 -3.50 3.56
CA SER A 55 13.89 -4.95 3.67
C SER A 55 14.78 -5.48 2.55
N GLN A 56 14.61 -5.01 1.30
CA GLN A 56 15.47 -5.37 0.18
C GLN A 56 16.91 -4.91 0.38
N THR A 57 17.11 -3.67 0.82
CA THR A 57 18.45 -3.12 1.10
C THR A 57 19.15 -3.97 2.17
N ARG A 58 18.45 -4.23 3.28
CA ARG A 58 18.94 -5.10 4.36
C ARG A 58 19.28 -6.51 3.88
N GLN A 59 18.40 -7.14 3.10
CA GLN A 59 18.67 -8.47 2.53
C GLN A 59 19.88 -8.50 1.59
N ARG A 60 20.15 -7.38 0.88
CA ARG A 60 21.31 -7.25 0.00
C ARG A 60 22.61 -7.10 0.80
N GLU A 61 22.59 -6.32 1.87
CA GLU A 61 23.75 -6.11 2.76
C GLU A 61 24.11 -7.38 3.53
N GLU A 62 23.12 -8.07 4.10
CA GLU A 62 23.35 -9.26 4.93
C GLU A 62 23.81 -10.49 4.11
N ARG A 63 23.66 -10.49 2.78
CA ARG A 63 24.06 -11.57 1.84
C ARG A 63 23.69 -13.00 2.30
N LYS A 64 22.59 -13.14 3.03
CA LYS A 64 22.11 -14.43 3.53
C LYS A 64 21.61 -15.33 2.39
N LYS A 65 21.62 -16.65 2.63
CA LYS A 65 21.04 -17.65 1.72
C LYS A 65 19.57 -17.32 1.45
N ARG A 66 19.16 -17.34 0.17
CA ARG A 66 17.81 -16.99 -0.28
C ARG A 66 17.01 -18.24 -0.62
N VAL A 67 15.73 -18.26 -0.23
CA VAL A 67 14.78 -19.29 -0.62
C VAL A 67 13.92 -18.74 -1.76
N TYR A 68 13.96 -19.41 -2.90
CA TYR A 68 13.16 -19.07 -4.07
C TYR A 68 11.99 -20.04 -4.17
N TYR A 69 10.78 -19.51 -3.99
CA TYR A 69 9.57 -20.30 -4.14
C TYR A 69 9.14 -20.31 -5.61
N LEU A 70 9.13 -21.48 -6.23
CA LEU A 70 8.73 -21.67 -7.62
C LEU A 70 7.43 -22.48 -7.65
N SER A 71 6.36 -21.87 -8.14
CA SER A 71 5.04 -22.49 -8.27
C SER A 71 4.51 -22.23 -9.68
N MET A 72 3.68 -23.14 -10.18
CA MET A 72 2.95 -22.94 -11.44
C MET A 72 1.86 -21.88 -11.30
N GLU A 73 1.27 -21.74 -10.10
CA GLU A 73 0.18 -20.80 -9.86
C GLU A 73 0.32 -20.11 -8.49
N PHE A 74 -0.13 -18.85 -8.42
CA PHE A 74 -0.18 -18.03 -7.20
C PHE A 74 -1.54 -17.33 -7.09
N LEU A 75 -2.43 -17.87 -6.26
CA LEU A 75 -3.78 -17.34 -6.03
C LEU A 75 -3.77 -16.40 -4.80
N LEU A 76 -3.43 -15.14 -5.01
CA LEU A 76 -3.30 -14.14 -3.92
C LEU A 76 -4.65 -13.61 -3.38
N GLY A 77 -5.70 -13.63 -4.20
CA GLY A 77 -7.03 -13.10 -3.83
C GLY A 77 -7.05 -11.57 -3.66
N GLN A 78 -7.91 -11.08 -2.76
CA GLN A 78 -8.10 -9.63 -2.53
C GLN A 78 -7.05 -9.08 -1.56
N SER A 79 -5.99 -8.47 -2.09
CA SER A 79 -4.88 -7.97 -1.27
C SER A 79 -5.28 -6.83 -0.34
N LEU A 80 -6.18 -5.91 -0.74
CA LEU A 80 -6.47 -4.72 0.09
C LEU A 80 -6.98 -5.09 1.48
N ARG A 81 -7.88 -6.08 1.58
CA ARG A 81 -8.44 -6.53 2.85
C ARG A 81 -7.41 -7.19 3.76
N ASN A 82 -6.38 -7.80 3.20
CA ASN A 82 -5.31 -8.45 3.97
C ASN A 82 -4.24 -7.46 4.45
N ASN A 83 -4.23 -6.25 3.89
CA ASN A 83 -3.19 -5.25 4.09
C ASN A 83 -3.67 -4.01 4.88
N LEU A 84 -4.97 -3.93 5.17
CA LEU A 84 -5.60 -3.01 6.12
C LEU A 84 -5.40 -3.49 7.55
#